data_AF-A0A6V7LJ85-F1
#
_entry.id   AF-A0A6V7LJ85-F1
#
_cell.length_a   1.000
_cell.length_b   1.000
_cell.length_c   1.000
_cell.angle_alpha   90.00
_cell.angle_beta   90.00
_cell.angle_gamma   90.00
#
_symmetry.space_group_name_H-M   'P 1'
#
loop_
_entity.id
_entity.type
_entity.pdbx_description
1 polymer ?
#
loop_
_entity_poly.entity_id
_entity_poly.type
_entity_poly.pdbx_seq_one_letter_code
_entity_poly.pdbx_strand_id
1 'polypeptide(L)'
;HYFVIPTNPGEQFYMFTTLAAWLIKKSGKSFEYPQESDDPNSTIALILDYLKGTGVPIEFPPNKLKQGVGEHAIYVLDHLADQAIKASTFKWK
;
A
#
# COMPACT_ATOMS: atom_id res chain seq x y z
N HIS A 1 -13.38 3.24 -7.82
CA HIS A 1 -13.33 4.72 -7.79
C HIS A 1 -12.86 5.33 -6.46
N TYR A 2 -12.88 4.61 -5.33
CA TYR A 2 -12.58 5.19 -4.00
C TYR A 2 -11.19 5.86 -3.86
N PHE A 3 -10.14 5.27 -4.44
CA PHE A 3 -8.77 5.82 -4.42
C PHE A 3 -8.46 6.77 -5.59
N VAL A 4 -9.44 7.08 -6.44
CA VAL A 4 -9.27 7.98 -7.60
C VAL A 4 -9.74 9.39 -7.26
N ILE A 5 -10.83 9.50 -6.51
CA ILE A 5 -11.49 10.77 -6.21
C ILE A 5 -11.17 11.16 -4.77
N PRO A 6 -10.61 12.36 -4.52
CA PRO A 6 -10.36 12.82 -3.15
C PRO A 6 -11.68 13.01 -2.40
N THR A 7 -11.77 12.48 -1.19
CA THR A 7 -12.93 12.61 -0.31
C THR A 7 -12.50 13.21 1.02
N ASN A 8 -12.21 12.38 2.02
CA ASN A 8 -11.63 12.78 3.29
C ASN A 8 -10.16 12.32 3.33
N PRO A 9 -9.18 13.24 3.29
CA PRO A 9 -7.76 12.89 3.25
C PRO A 9 -7.29 11.99 4.41
N GLY A 10 -7.84 12.17 5.61
CA GLY A 10 -7.48 11.37 6.78
C GLY A 10 -7.97 9.92 6.64
N GLU A 11 -9.26 9.75 6.31
CA GLU A 11 -9.84 8.43 6.06
C GLU A 11 -9.19 7.74 4.86
N GLN A 12 -8.94 8.47 3.77
CA GLN A 12 -8.31 7.90 2.57
C GLN A 12 -6.89 7.45 2.84
N PHE A 13 -6.12 8.23 3.60
CA PHE A 13 -4.79 7.81 4.04
C PHE A 13 -4.84 6.56 4.91
N TYR A 14 -5.73 6.54 5.91
CA TYR A 14 -5.92 5.39 6.78
C TYR A 14 -6.34 4.13 6.01
N MET A 15 -7.29 4.27 5.09
CA MET A 15 -7.77 3.17 4.23
C MET A 15 -6.67 2.67 3.30
N PHE A 16 -5.88 3.58 2.71
CA PHE A 16 -4.74 3.23 1.87
C PHE A 16 -3.69 2.43 2.64
N THR A 17 -3.25 2.93 3.80
CA THR A 17 -2.19 2.28 4.57
C THR A 17 -2.68 0.96 5.18
N THR A 18 -3.93 0.88 5.62
CA THR A 18 -4.56 -0.35 6.13
C THR A 18 -4.68 -1.41 5.04
N LEU A 19 -5.13 -1.03 3.84
CA LEU A 19 -5.22 -1.96 2.70
C LEU A 19 -3.84 -2.41 2.24
N ALA A 20 -2.86 -1.51 2.17
CA ALA A 20 -1.48 -1.85 1.86
C ALA A 20 -0.92 -2.87 2.87
N ALA A 21 -1.08 -2.62 4.17
CA ALA A 21 -0.70 -3.54 5.23
C ALA A 21 -1.34 -4.92 5.06
N TRP A 22 -2.65 -4.96 4.76
CA TRP A 22 -3.37 -6.22 4.53
C TRP A 22 -2.80 -7.01 3.34
N LEU A 23 -2.51 -6.33 2.22
CA LEU A 23 -1.92 -6.96 1.03
C LEU A 23 -0.51 -7.51 1.30
N ILE A 24 0.33 -6.76 2.03
CA ILE A 24 1.67 -7.22 2.45
C ILE A 24 1.57 -8.46 3.35
N LYS A 25 0.58 -8.51 4.24
CA LYS A 25 0.34 -9.72 5.05
C LYS A 25 -0.10 -10.89 4.19
N LYS A 26 -0.95 -10.62 3.19
CA LYS A 26 -1.45 -11.63 2.26
C LYS A 26 -0.35 -12.21 1.38
N SER A 27 0.72 -11.46 1.11
CA SER A 27 1.89 -11.95 0.39
C SER A 27 2.85 -12.82 1.25
N GLY A 28 2.45 -13.14 2.49
CA GLY A 28 3.18 -14.05 3.39
C GLY A 28 4.22 -13.38 4.27
N LYS A 29 4.17 -12.05 4.40
CA LYS A 29 5.13 -11.26 5.20
C LYS A 29 4.45 -10.71 6.45
N SER A 30 5.21 -10.53 7.52
CA SER A 30 4.68 -9.87 8.71
C SER A 30 4.67 -8.36 8.49
N PHE A 31 3.53 -7.73 8.71
CA PHE A 31 3.37 -6.27 8.67
C PHE A 31 2.35 -5.86 9.73
N GLU A 32 2.67 -4.80 10.47
CA GLU A 32 1.79 -4.25 11.50
C GLU A 32 0.76 -3.31 10.87
N TYR A 33 -0.47 -3.37 11.37
CA TYR A 33 -1.50 -2.45 10.89
C TYR A 33 -1.23 -1.05 11.43
N PRO A 34 -1.29 -0.03 10.56
CA PRO A 34 -1.07 1.35 10.98
C PRO A 34 -2.13 1.79 11.98
N GLN A 35 -1.68 2.49 13.02
CA GLN A 35 -2.50 3.14 14.03
C GLN A 35 -2.68 4.62 13.70
N GLU A 36 -3.73 5.25 14.23
CA GLU A 36 -3.98 6.69 14.05
C GLU A 36 -2.88 7.58 14.64
N SER A 37 -2.14 7.06 15.64
CA SER A 37 -1.01 7.73 16.27
C SER A 37 0.31 7.57 15.51
N ASP A 38 0.38 6.70 14.50
CA ASP A 38 1.61 6.44 13.78
C ASP A 38 1.97 7.63 12.88
N ASP A 39 3.27 7.90 12.75
CA ASP A 39 3.73 8.94 11.84
C ASP A 39 3.45 8.52 10.37
N PRO A 40 2.71 9.32 9.60
CA PRO A 40 2.32 8.97 8.24
C PRO A 40 3.52 8.75 7.31
N ASN A 41 4.62 9.49 7.50
CA ASN A 41 5.82 9.30 6.67
C ASN A 41 6.47 7.95 6.93
N SER A 42 6.54 7.56 8.20
CA SER A 42 7.13 6.30 8.65
C SER A 42 6.32 5.11 8.14
N THR A 43 4.99 5.16 8.23
CA THR A 43 4.10 4.14 7.64
C THR A 43 4.31 4.02 6.13
N ILE A 44 4.35 5.14 5.40
CA ILE A 44 4.61 5.13 3.95
C ILE A 44 5.99 4.53 3.65
N ALA A 45 7.02 4.91 4.42
CA ALA A 45 8.37 4.41 4.22
C ALA A 45 8.44 2.88 4.37
N LEU A 46 7.76 2.31 5.36
CA LEU A 46 7.66 0.85 5.55
C LEU A 46 6.98 0.15 4.36
N ILE A 47 5.90 0.73 3.84
CA ILE A 47 5.21 0.18 2.65
C ILE A 47 6.12 0.22 1.42
N LEU A 48 6.82 1.34 1.20
CA LEU A 48 7.72 1.50 0.06
C LEU A 48 8.97 0.62 0.17
N ASP A 49 9.52 0.44 1.37
CA ASP A 49 10.63 -0.47 1.62
C ASP A 49 10.28 -1.91 1.26
N TYR A 50 9.08 -2.34 1.66
CA TYR A 50 8.53 -3.63 1.26
C TYR A 50 8.47 -3.78 -0.27
N LEU A 51 7.92 -2.78 -0.98
CA LEU A 51 7.81 -2.83 -2.44
C LEU A 51 9.16 -2.86 -3.15
N LYS A 52 10.16 -2.10 -2.66
CA LYS A 52 11.53 -2.16 -3.18
C LYS A 52 12.11 -3.56 -3.09
N GLY A 53 11.84 -4.28 -2.00
CA GLY A 53 12.24 -5.68 -1.82
C GLY A 53 11.62 -6.67 -2.81
N THR A 54 10.54 -6.27 -3.51
CA THR A 54 9.86 -7.09 -4.53
C THR A 54 10.32 -6.79 -5.96
N GLY A 55 11.25 -5.85 -6.14
CA GLY A 55 11.80 -5.46 -7.45
C GLY A 55 10.94 -4.46 -8.22
N VAL A 56 9.92 -3.87 -7.59
CA VAL A 56 9.07 -2.84 -8.20
C VAL A 56 9.80 -1.50 -8.19
N PRO A 57 9.96 -0.82 -9.35
CA PRO A 57 10.56 0.51 -9.39
C PRO A 57 9.60 1.53 -8.75
N ILE A 58 10.10 2.27 -7.76
CA ILE A 58 9.40 3.39 -7.11
C ILE A 58 10.14 4.68 -7.47
N GLU A 59 9.62 5.41 -8.45
CA GLU A 59 10.23 6.62 -9.00
C GLU A 59 9.51 7.90 -8.57
N PHE A 60 9.00 7.92 -7.34
CA PHE A 60 8.30 9.08 -6.79
C PHE A 60 8.60 9.26 -5.30
N PRO A 61 8.51 10.50 -4.78
CA PRO A 61 8.78 10.75 -3.37
C PRO A 61 7.61 10.27 -2.48
N PRO A 62 7.88 9.82 -1.24
CA PRO A 62 6.86 9.33 -0.29
C PRO A 62 5.69 10.30 -0.05
N ASN A 63 5.94 11.61 -0.13
CA ASN A 63 4.92 12.65 0.04
C ASN A 63 3.73 12.52 -0.93
N LYS A 64 3.90 11.86 -2.08
CA LYS A 64 2.82 11.61 -3.04
C LYS A 64 1.76 10.63 -2.51
N LEU A 65 2.08 9.84 -1.48
CA LEU A 65 1.17 8.87 -0.88
C LEU A 65 0.42 9.40 0.35
N LYS A 66 0.79 10.58 0.87
CA LYS A 66 0.17 11.16 2.07
C LYS A 66 -1.33 11.42 1.92
N GLN A 67 -1.79 11.65 0.70
CA GLN A 67 -3.21 11.87 0.44
C GLN A 67 -4.00 10.56 0.40
N GLY A 68 -3.33 9.40 0.35
CA GLY A 68 -3.99 8.08 0.25
C GLY A 68 -4.81 7.88 -1.02
N VAL A 69 -4.67 8.76 -2.02
CA VAL A 69 -5.51 8.83 -3.21
C VAL A 69 -4.66 9.28 -4.41
N GLY A 70 -5.11 8.95 -5.62
CA GLY A 70 -4.46 9.30 -6.87
C GLY A 70 -3.60 8.19 -7.44
N GLU A 71 -2.94 8.49 -8.57
CA GLU A 71 -2.23 7.51 -9.39
C GLU A 71 -1.15 6.74 -8.60
N HIS A 72 -0.40 7.41 -7.73
CA HIS A 72 0.68 6.81 -6.96
C HIS A 72 0.16 5.82 -5.92
N ALA A 73 -0.96 6.14 -5.26
CA ALA A 73 -1.59 5.25 -4.29
C ALA A 73 -2.17 4.01 -4.99
N ILE A 74 -2.80 4.20 -6.15
CA ILE A 74 -3.32 3.09 -6.98
C ILE A 74 -2.17 2.21 -7.46
N TYR A 75 -1.09 2.81 -7.98
CA TYR A 75 0.10 2.08 -8.43
C TYR A 75 0.68 1.19 -7.34
N VAL A 76 0.81 1.72 -6.11
CA VAL A 76 1.28 0.95 -4.95
C VAL A 76 0.34 -0.21 -4.64
N LEU A 77 -0.96 0.05 -4.55
CA LEU A 77 -1.95 -0.98 -4.21
C LEU A 77 -2.02 -2.08 -5.28
N ASP A 78 -1.91 -1.73 -6.55
CA ASP A 78 -1.91 -2.65 -7.69
C ASP A 78 -0.73 -3.63 -7.60
N HIS A 79 0.48 -3.11 -7.39
CA HIS A 79 1.67 -3.94 -7.22
C HIS A 79 1.62 -4.83 -5.97
N LEU A 80 1.11 -4.29 -4.85
CA LEU A 80 0.91 -5.09 -3.64
C LEU A 80 -0.11 -6.21 -3.86
N ALA A 81 -1.17 -5.95 -4.63
CA ALA A 81 -2.15 -6.97 -5.01
C ALA A 81 -1.53 -8.06 -5.88
N ASP A 82 -0.71 -7.70 -6.86
CA ASP A 82 0.05 -8.66 -7.67
C ASP A 82 0.94 -9.57 -6.81
N GLN A 83 1.65 -9.00 -5.84
CA GLN A 83 2.49 -9.78 -4.93
C GLN A 83 1.64 -10.70 -4.03
N ALA A 84 0.51 -10.22 -3.54
CA ALA A 84 -0.43 -11.03 -2.77
C ALA A 84 -1.01 -12.19 -3.60
N ILE A 85 -1.34 -11.96 -4.87
CA ILE A 85 -1.85 -12.97 -5.80
C ILE A 85 -0.77 -14.01 -6.13
N LYS A 86 0.48 -13.59 -6.35
CA LYS A 86 1.60 -14.53 -6.61
C LYS A 86 1.89 -15.43 -5.42
N ALA A 87 1.79 -14.89 -4.20
CA ALA A 87 2.07 -15.62 -2.97
C ALA A 87 0.91 -16.53 -2.52
N SER A 88 -0.34 -16.08 -2.73
CA SER A 88 -1.48 -16.98 -2.61
C SER A 88 -1.37 -18.00 -3.73
N THR A 89 -1.37 -19.29 -3.39
CA THR A 89 -1.07 -20.40 -4.29
C THR A 89 -2.16 -20.55 -5.36
N PHE A 90 -2.27 -19.60 -6.27
CA PHE A 90 -3.34 -19.50 -7.25
C PHE A 90 -3.15 -20.61 -8.27
N LYS A 91 -3.90 -21.70 -8.09
CA LYS A 91 -4.10 -22.70 -9.11
C LYS A 91 -5.33 -22.27 -9.91
N TRP A 92 -5.15 -21.96 -11.19
CA TRP A 92 -6.26 -21.97 -12.13
C TRP A 92 -6.95 -23.33 -12.02
N LYS A 93 -8.24 -23.33 -11.72
CA LYS A 93 -9.08 -24.52 -11.70
C LYS A 93 -10.06 -24.45 -12.85
#